data_AF-A0AAW0C911-F1
#
_entry.id   AF-A0AAW0C911-F1
#
_cell.length_a   1.000
_cell.length_b   1.000
_cell.length_c   1.000
_cell.angle_alpha   90.00
_cell.angle_beta   90.00
_cell.angle_gamma   90.00
#
_symmetry.space_group_name_H-M   'P 1'
#
loop_
_entity.id
_entity.type
_entity.pdbx_description
1 polymer ?
#
loop_
_entity_poly.entity_id
_entity_poly.type
_entity_poly.pdbx_seq_one_letter_code
_entity_poly.pdbx_strand_id
1 'polypeptide(L)'
;MKEVCLLLPQCSWELTYDNVEIMKKVYSQRIANLKQFNSRTVCTVYVRPSAVPLSATANRNLQEKQSEGIKSPLTSLDVFELAQRAQPLIKDRAVHVILQYLLDSPNFDIKKYRHKGSPLLQPPPRHRGLPTGPEQVTQQYLLGTVKSAEASYEDHIQLIPEWLRQIGMGDNSTKQNIGWNKVLFFMGDQLTVSWLCGLYQQRAEDINSFEHLDWLIALFGWFHFAMTAANSYHNHKVQTKGIFHHHLDKGLHHVTEAHILECWKEEAKVDDLAELRTKPPEALHCLAEQVYEKHASSEALNLMDSLPKEHQDALKRQHTMFLRDILPYIILWQSIRSSDIGMMESLLPFFFFRFVGGSNGNYALECIELLQGLHREWTTEIAEYVRLNCWVMTSTGRSNSFVPFDQVQEHNVKDIKVTYHSQGPNIDWEYMKKLHPAIPVIHSVTDHIEEQFETYTRGKHHTVPKKDEDIKRLQQSYNTEHSHQDGRKLKDDVAKDYMIVGAEKVLYGNWLQ
;
A
#
# COMPACT_ATOMS: atom_id res chain seq x y z
N MET A 1 -1.32 15.36 -24.90
CA MET A 1 -1.93 14.20 -25.58
C MET A 1 -1.21 13.76 -26.83
N LYS A 2 -0.88 14.60 -27.82
CA LYS A 2 -0.13 14.15 -29.03
C LYS A 2 1.19 13.45 -28.69
N GLU A 3 1.95 13.99 -27.74
CA GLU A 3 3.18 13.37 -27.22
C GLU A 3 2.93 11.97 -26.66
N VAL A 4 1.93 11.82 -25.78
CA VAL A 4 1.52 10.53 -25.20
C VAL A 4 1.17 9.52 -26.29
N CYS A 5 0.38 9.92 -27.30
CA CYS A 5 0.01 9.05 -28.42
C CYS A 5 1.22 8.58 -29.26
N LEU A 6 2.30 9.35 -29.31
CA LEU A 6 3.54 8.98 -30.01
C LEU A 6 4.46 8.13 -29.12
N LEU A 7 4.44 8.37 -27.81
CA LEU A 7 5.30 7.72 -26.83
C LEU A 7 4.83 6.29 -26.51
N LEU A 8 3.56 6.12 -26.16
CA LEU A 8 3.03 4.86 -25.63
C LEU A 8 3.16 3.64 -26.55
N PRO A 9 3.10 3.76 -27.89
CA PRO A 9 3.38 2.61 -28.76
C PRO A 9 4.82 2.07 -28.65
N GLN A 10 5.76 2.88 -28.16
CA GLN A 10 7.19 2.60 -28.12
C GLN A 10 7.70 2.20 -26.73
N CYS A 11 6.87 2.34 -25.70
CA CYS A 11 7.27 2.08 -24.32
C CYS A 11 6.25 1.21 -23.59
N SER A 12 6.70 0.67 -22.47
CA SER A 12 5.85 0.07 -21.46
C SER A 12 5.11 1.15 -20.68
N TRP A 13 3.86 0.86 -20.33
CA TRP A 13 3.03 1.79 -19.59
C TRP A 13 1.94 1.07 -18.81
N GLU A 14 1.53 1.70 -17.73
CA GLU A 14 0.49 1.23 -16.83
C GLU A 14 -0.50 2.37 -16.58
N LEU A 15 -1.72 2.06 -16.13
CA LEU A 15 -2.70 3.10 -15.85
C LEU A 15 -3.41 2.90 -14.51
N THR A 16 -3.75 4.01 -13.87
CA THR A 16 -4.71 4.05 -12.77
C THR A 16 -5.89 4.92 -13.15
N TYR A 17 -7.07 4.59 -12.67
CA TYR A 17 -8.21 5.49 -12.71
C TYR A 17 -9.01 5.40 -11.41
N ASP A 18 -9.71 6.49 -11.11
CA ASP A 18 -10.54 6.62 -9.92
C ASP A 18 -11.62 7.70 -10.13
N ASN A 19 -12.64 7.66 -9.28
CA ASN A 19 -13.68 8.66 -9.19
C ASN A 19 -13.16 10.02 -8.72
N VAL A 20 -13.61 11.08 -9.40
CA VAL A 20 -13.47 12.47 -8.98
C VAL A 20 -14.84 13.10 -8.76
N GLU A 21 -15.10 13.45 -7.51
CA GLU A 21 -16.31 14.18 -7.14
C GLU A 21 -16.11 15.69 -7.35
N ILE A 22 -16.78 16.25 -8.36
CA ILE A 22 -16.69 17.66 -8.70
C ILE A 22 -18.01 18.35 -8.35
N MET A 23 -17.97 19.23 -7.34
CA MET A 23 -19.11 20.03 -6.94
C MET A 23 -19.26 21.27 -7.82
N LYS A 24 -20.35 21.37 -8.58
CA LYS A 24 -20.69 22.62 -9.27
C LYS A 24 -21.37 23.57 -8.29
N LYS A 25 -20.62 24.56 -7.79
CA LYS A 25 -21.17 25.64 -6.97
C LYS A 25 -21.83 26.70 -7.87
N VAL A 26 -23.11 26.94 -7.64
CA VAL A 26 -23.86 28.06 -8.26
C VAL A 26 -23.98 29.19 -7.25
N TYR A 27 -23.59 30.40 -7.66
CA TYR A 27 -23.55 31.61 -6.81
C TYR A 27 -24.95 32.13 -6.43
N SER A 28 -25.97 31.78 -7.22
CA SER A 28 -27.38 32.07 -6.92
C SER A 28 -28.22 30.89 -7.38
N GLN A 29 -28.83 30.20 -6.42
CA GLN A 29 -29.74 29.09 -6.73
C GLN A 29 -31.02 29.65 -7.38
N ARG A 30 -31.44 29.01 -8.47
CA ARG A 30 -32.71 29.23 -9.17
C ARG A 30 -33.30 27.85 -9.50
N ILE A 31 -34.59 27.78 -9.82
CA ILE A 31 -35.26 26.51 -10.17
C ILE A 31 -34.54 25.77 -11.31
N ALA A 32 -34.00 26.50 -12.29
CA ALA A 32 -33.22 25.95 -13.40
C ALA A 32 -31.68 25.88 -13.14
N ASN A 33 -31.20 26.31 -11.97
CA ASN A 33 -29.77 26.42 -11.67
C ASN A 33 -29.48 25.99 -10.22
N LEU A 34 -29.41 24.68 -10.03
CA LEU A 34 -29.19 24.03 -8.74
C LEU A 34 -27.71 23.63 -8.56
N LYS A 35 -27.28 23.47 -7.31
CA LYS A 35 -26.00 22.83 -7.00
C LYS A 35 -26.10 21.39 -7.50
N GLN A 36 -25.13 20.96 -8.31
CA GLN A 36 -25.06 19.59 -8.81
C GLN A 36 -23.81 18.92 -8.26
N PHE A 37 -23.99 17.71 -7.75
CA PHE A 37 -22.94 16.79 -7.37
C PHE A 37 -22.83 15.76 -8.48
N ASN A 38 -21.67 15.70 -9.14
CA ASN A 38 -21.48 14.83 -10.29
C ASN A 38 -20.24 13.97 -10.06
N SER A 39 -20.48 12.67 -9.92
CA SER A 39 -19.42 11.67 -9.96
C SER A 39 -18.92 11.51 -11.39
N ARG A 40 -17.59 11.43 -11.52
CA ARG A 40 -16.83 11.44 -12.77
C ARG A 40 -15.61 10.56 -12.58
N THR A 41 -14.94 10.18 -13.66
CA THR A 41 -13.72 9.35 -13.56
C THR A 41 -12.52 10.06 -14.17
N VAL A 42 -11.37 9.97 -13.52
CA VAL A 42 -10.06 10.47 -13.97
C VAL A 42 -9.16 9.28 -14.18
N CYS A 43 -8.35 9.31 -15.24
CA CYS A 43 -7.32 8.30 -15.49
C CYS A 43 -5.95 8.97 -15.60
N THR A 44 -4.92 8.30 -15.11
CA THR A 44 -3.51 8.70 -15.26
C THR A 44 -2.75 7.53 -15.88
N VAL A 45 -1.98 7.81 -16.93
CA VAL A 45 -1.05 6.84 -17.52
C VAL A 45 0.35 7.12 -16.99
N TYR A 46 1.07 6.07 -16.64
CA TYR A 46 2.43 6.12 -16.16
C TYR A 46 3.36 5.48 -17.16
N VAL A 47 4.51 6.12 -17.36
CA VAL A 47 5.58 5.63 -18.23
C VAL A 47 6.86 5.68 -17.44
N ARG A 48 7.51 4.52 -17.28
CA ARG A 48 8.88 4.46 -16.80
C ARG A 48 9.81 4.20 -18.00
N PRO A 49 10.62 5.16 -18.44
CA PRO A 49 11.47 4.99 -19.63
C PRO A 49 12.44 3.80 -19.54
N SER A 50 12.86 3.41 -18.34
CA SER A 50 13.73 2.25 -18.10
C SER A 50 13.00 0.90 -18.10
N ALA A 51 11.66 0.87 -18.17
CA ALA A 51 10.89 -0.37 -18.17
C ALA A 51 11.18 -1.19 -19.42
N VAL A 52 11.51 -2.46 -19.22
CA VAL A 52 11.71 -3.42 -20.30
C VAL A 52 10.33 -3.85 -20.84
N PRO A 53 10.05 -3.65 -22.14
CA PRO A 53 8.80 -4.11 -22.73
C PRO A 53 8.64 -5.62 -22.66
N LEU A 54 7.39 -6.06 -22.55
CA LEU A 54 7.04 -7.48 -22.68
C LEU A 54 7.39 -8.00 -24.08
N SER A 55 7.75 -9.28 -24.14
CA SER A 55 8.01 -10.02 -25.36
C SER A 55 6.77 -10.07 -26.26
N ALA A 56 6.98 -10.24 -27.56
CA ALA A 56 5.90 -10.35 -28.53
C ALA A 56 4.97 -11.56 -28.29
N THR A 57 5.43 -12.57 -27.55
CA THR A 57 4.67 -13.77 -27.21
C THR A 57 4.03 -13.71 -25.82
N ALA A 58 4.26 -12.64 -25.04
CA ALA A 58 3.82 -12.52 -23.66
C ALA A 58 2.29 -12.72 -23.48
N ASN A 59 1.47 -12.13 -24.36
CA ASN A 59 0.01 -12.27 -24.33
C ASN A 59 -0.42 -13.73 -24.52
N ARG A 60 0.09 -14.41 -25.55
CA ARG A 60 -0.27 -15.82 -25.83
C ARG A 60 0.21 -16.74 -24.72
N ASN A 61 1.44 -16.54 -24.25
CA ASN A 61 1.97 -17.34 -23.14
C ASN A 61 1.20 -17.11 -21.84
N LEU A 62 0.70 -15.88 -21.59
CA LEU A 62 -0.17 -15.58 -20.45
C LEU A 62 -1.48 -16.38 -20.53
N GLN A 63 -2.17 -16.35 -21.67
CA GLN A 63 -3.43 -17.09 -21.87
C GLN A 63 -3.24 -18.60 -21.66
N GLU A 64 -2.16 -19.17 -22.20
CA GLU A 64 -1.80 -20.57 -22.00
C GLU A 64 -1.53 -20.87 -20.52
N LYS A 65 -0.73 -20.02 -19.86
CA LYS A 65 -0.36 -20.21 -18.46
C LYS A 65 -1.55 -20.05 -17.51
N GLN A 66 -2.46 -19.14 -17.77
CA GLN A 66 -3.71 -18.99 -17.01
C GLN A 66 -4.59 -20.22 -17.14
N SER A 67 -4.74 -20.78 -18.35
CA SER A 67 -5.51 -22.01 -18.60
C SER A 67 -4.95 -23.23 -17.87
N GLU A 68 -3.63 -23.28 -17.67
CA GLU A 68 -2.98 -24.27 -16.81
C GLU A 68 -3.20 -23.97 -15.32
N GLY A 69 -2.95 -22.72 -14.91
CA GLY A 69 -2.94 -22.28 -13.51
C GLY A 69 -4.29 -22.39 -12.83
N ILE A 70 -5.38 -22.07 -13.54
CA ILE A 70 -6.77 -22.22 -13.05
C ILE A 70 -7.09 -23.66 -12.65
N LYS A 71 -6.46 -24.66 -13.28
CA LYS A 71 -6.66 -26.08 -12.97
C LYS A 71 -5.86 -26.55 -11.75
N SER A 72 -4.94 -25.73 -11.25
CA SER A 72 -4.09 -26.00 -10.08
C SER A 72 -4.04 -24.78 -9.15
N PRO A 73 -5.19 -24.38 -8.55
CA PRO A 73 -5.23 -23.24 -7.65
C PRO A 73 -4.33 -23.45 -6.42
N LEU A 74 -3.87 -22.35 -5.83
CA LEU A 74 -3.17 -22.37 -4.56
C LEU A 74 -4.04 -23.04 -3.48
N THR A 75 -3.42 -23.98 -2.77
CA THR A 75 -4.02 -24.63 -1.62
C THR A 75 -3.72 -23.86 -0.35
N SER A 76 -4.47 -24.13 0.73
CA SER A 76 -4.15 -23.58 2.05
C SER A 76 -2.70 -23.91 2.45
N LEU A 77 -2.23 -25.13 2.14
CA LEU A 77 -0.85 -25.55 2.43
C LEU A 77 0.17 -24.67 1.70
N ASP A 78 -0.05 -24.35 0.43
CA ASP A 78 0.85 -23.46 -0.32
C ASP A 78 0.98 -22.09 0.36
N VAL A 79 -0.14 -21.53 0.86
CA VAL A 79 -0.14 -20.23 1.56
C VAL A 79 0.63 -20.31 2.87
N PHE A 80 0.47 -21.40 3.64
CA PHE A 80 1.25 -21.63 4.86
C PHE A 80 2.74 -21.80 4.57
N GLU A 81 3.11 -22.51 3.50
CA GLU A 81 4.51 -22.63 3.08
C GLU A 81 5.11 -21.29 2.68
N LEU A 82 4.36 -20.43 1.98
CA LEU A 82 4.80 -19.07 1.65
C LEU A 82 5.03 -18.24 2.92
N ALA A 83 4.09 -18.28 3.87
CA ALA A 83 4.23 -17.60 5.15
C ALA A 83 5.46 -18.10 5.94
N GLN A 84 5.67 -19.42 5.99
CA GLN A 84 6.80 -20.03 6.68
C GLN A 84 8.15 -19.63 6.05
N ARG A 85 8.24 -19.60 4.71
CA ARG A 85 9.45 -19.18 4.00
C ARG A 85 9.77 -17.70 4.23
N ALA A 86 8.75 -16.86 4.37
CA ALA A 86 8.91 -15.42 4.61
C ALA A 86 9.25 -15.07 6.07
N GLN A 87 8.91 -15.93 7.05
CA GLN A 87 9.05 -15.63 8.47
C GLN A 87 10.47 -15.19 8.90
N PRO A 88 11.58 -15.83 8.47
CA PRO A 88 12.92 -15.38 8.85
C PRO A 88 13.24 -13.97 8.36
N LEU A 89 12.84 -13.64 7.12
CA LEU A 89 13.06 -12.32 6.53
C LEU A 89 12.27 -11.24 7.27
N ILE A 90 11.02 -11.54 7.64
CA ILE A 90 10.16 -10.63 8.39
C ILE A 90 10.71 -10.42 9.80
N LYS A 91 11.20 -11.48 10.46
CA LYS A 91 11.86 -11.39 11.77
C LYS A 91 13.08 -10.48 11.72
N ASP A 92 13.99 -10.67 10.76
CA ASP A 92 15.19 -9.84 10.62
C ASP A 92 14.83 -8.36 10.43
N ARG A 93 13.80 -8.07 9.62
CA ARG A 93 13.25 -6.71 9.48
C ARG A 93 12.62 -6.19 10.76
N ALA A 94 11.83 -7.00 11.46
CA ALA A 94 11.17 -6.61 12.70
C ALA A 94 12.16 -6.25 13.80
N VAL A 95 13.23 -7.04 13.96
CA VAL A 95 14.34 -6.75 14.90
C VAL A 95 15.00 -5.42 14.54
N HIS A 96 15.25 -5.16 13.27
CA HIS A 96 15.77 -3.86 12.85
C HIS A 96 14.79 -2.71 13.11
N VAL A 97 13.48 -2.88 12.90
CA VAL A 97 12.47 -1.87 13.23
C VAL A 97 12.47 -1.57 14.73
N ILE A 98 12.55 -2.59 15.58
CA ILE A 98 12.63 -2.44 17.04
C ILE A 98 13.90 -1.66 17.44
N LEU A 99 15.03 -1.97 16.81
CA LEU A 99 16.28 -1.24 16.99
C LEU A 99 16.16 0.22 16.53
N GLN A 100 15.54 0.46 15.38
CA GLN A 100 15.36 1.78 14.80
C GLN A 100 14.55 2.70 15.74
N TYR A 101 13.49 2.20 16.37
CA TYR A 101 12.71 2.97 17.35
C TYR A 101 13.56 3.42 18.55
N LEU A 102 14.49 2.58 19.04
CA LEU A 102 15.45 3.01 20.05
C LEU A 102 16.38 4.09 19.51
N LEU A 103 16.97 3.87 18.33
CA LEU A 103 17.95 4.78 17.74
C LEU A 103 17.38 6.18 17.44
N ASP A 104 16.13 6.23 16.99
CA ASP A 104 15.42 7.48 16.68
C ASP A 104 14.84 8.17 17.92
N SER A 105 14.81 7.48 19.07
CA SER A 105 14.30 8.05 20.31
C SER A 105 15.12 9.27 20.73
N PRO A 106 14.47 10.41 21.03
CA PRO A 106 15.16 11.58 21.59
C PRO A 106 15.89 11.26 22.89
N ASN A 107 15.40 10.28 23.66
CA ASN A 107 16.02 9.87 24.91
C ASN A 107 17.34 9.11 24.67
N PHE A 108 17.40 8.25 23.65
CA PHE A 108 18.63 7.59 23.25
C PHE A 108 19.59 8.53 22.51
N ASP A 109 19.12 9.47 21.67
CA ASP A 109 19.93 10.46 20.95
C ASP A 109 21.18 9.84 20.29
N ILE A 110 21.00 9.23 19.12
CA ILE A 110 22.06 8.53 18.37
C ILE A 110 23.31 9.39 18.14
N LYS A 111 23.21 10.73 18.17
CA LYS A 111 24.37 11.61 17.98
C LYS A 111 25.42 11.43 19.09
N LYS A 112 24.96 11.09 20.30
CA LYS A 112 25.79 10.83 21.49
C LYS A 112 26.30 9.39 21.57
N TYR A 113 25.83 8.50 20.71
CA TYR A 113 26.25 7.10 20.73
C TYR A 113 27.60 6.92 20.02
N ARG A 114 28.59 6.39 20.76
CA ARG A 114 29.98 6.22 20.28
C ARG A 114 30.07 5.36 19.03
N HIS A 115 29.22 4.33 18.92
CA HIS A 115 29.27 3.33 17.85
C HIS A 115 28.20 3.54 16.77
N LYS A 116 27.70 4.76 16.60
CA LYS A 116 26.62 5.10 15.64
C LYS A 116 26.89 4.73 14.18
N GLY A 117 28.16 4.59 13.79
CA GLY A 117 28.57 4.16 12.45
C GLY A 117 28.67 2.65 12.26
N SER A 118 28.27 1.84 13.26
CA SER A 118 28.37 0.39 13.16
C SER A 118 27.46 -0.17 12.05
N PRO A 119 27.95 -1.11 11.22
CA PRO A 119 27.12 -1.81 10.24
C PRO A 119 25.93 -2.56 10.86
N LEU A 120 26.05 -3.00 12.12
CA LEU A 120 24.97 -3.71 12.84
C LEU A 120 23.76 -2.82 13.16
N LEU A 121 23.90 -1.50 13.05
CA LEU A 121 22.79 -0.57 13.21
C LEU A 121 22.11 -0.22 11.88
N GLN A 122 22.67 -0.66 10.75
CA GLN A 122 22.11 -0.39 9.44
C GLN A 122 20.91 -1.31 9.15
N PRO A 123 19.98 -0.88 8.31
CA PRO A 123 18.90 -1.74 7.85
C PRO A 123 19.44 -3.00 7.17
N PRO A 124 18.78 -4.16 7.35
CA PRO A 124 19.07 -5.35 6.56
C PRO A 124 19.05 -5.04 5.05
N PRO A 125 19.82 -5.78 4.22
CA PRO A 125 19.75 -5.64 2.77
C PRO A 125 18.32 -5.78 2.26
N ARG A 126 17.97 -5.04 1.21
CA ARG A 126 16.67 -5.20 0.55
C ARG A 126 16.55 -6.61 -0.01
N HIS A 127 15.45 -7.31 0.26
CA HIS A 127 15.23 -8.65 -0.28
C HIS A 127 15.19 -8.61 -1.80
N ARG A 128 14.41 -7.66 -2.34
CA ARG A 128 14.43 -7.31 -3.75
C ARG A 128 14.07 -5.84 -3.91
N GLY A 129 15.10 -5.00 -4.03
CA GLY A 129 14.93 -3.55 -4.14
C GLY A 129 14.90 -3.06 -5.59
N LEU A 130 14.01 -2.14 -5.92
CA LEU A 130 14.09 -1.44 -7.21
C LEU A 130 15.33 -0.54 -7.27
N PRO A 131 15.92 -0.34 -8.45
CA PRO A 131 16.99 0.65 -8.65
C PRO A 131 16.50 2.06 -8.30
N THR A 132 17.46 2.94 -7.99
CA THR A 132 17.24 4.37 -7.74
C THR A 132 18.10 5.16 -8.71
N GLY A 133 17.61 6.31 -9.16
CA GLY A 133 18.32 7.17 -10.09
C GLY A 133 17.35 7.98 -10.95
N PRO A 134 17.82 9.04 -11.63
CA PRO A 134 16.99 9.84 -12.53
C PRO A 134 16.33 9.01 -13.64
N GLU A 135 16.97 7.94 -14.08
CA GLU A 135 16.46 7.02 -15.10
C GLU A 135 15.30 6.15 -14.62
N GLN A 136 15.08 6.08 -13.30
CA GLN A 136 13.95 5.37 -12.69
C GLN A 136 12.73 6.27 -12.46
N VAL A 137 12.84 7.56 -12.78
CA VAL A 137 11.73 8.50 -12.61
C VAL A 137 10.57 8.10 -13.51
N THR A 138 9.43 7.86 -12.88
CA THR A 138 8.17 7.59 -13.56
C THR A 138 7.53 8.89 -14.02
N GLN A 139 7.28 8.98 -15.31
CA GLN A 139 6.51 10.06 -15.92
C GLN A 139 5.02 9.75 -15.79
N GLN A 140 4.22 10.77 -15.54
CA GLN A 140 2.77 10.64 -15.42
C GLN A 140 2.04 11.56 -16.40
N TYR A 141 0.98 11.05 -16.98
CA TYR A 141 0.16 11.73 -17.97
C TYR A 141 -1.30 11.62 -17.59
N LEU A 142 -1.80 12.69 -16.98
CA LEU A 142 -3.20 12.82 -16.59
C LEU A 142 -4.07 12.89 -17.85
N LEU A 143 -5.10 12.06 -17.94
CA LEU A 143 -6.05 12.05 -19.04
C LEU A 143 -7.20 13.03 -18.77
N GLY A 144 -7.96 13.32 -19.83
CA GLY A 144 -9.18 14.11 -19.70
C GLY A 144 -10.20 13.31 -18.92
N THR A 145 -10.77 13.91 -17.88
CA THR A 145 -11.84 13.27 -17.08
C THR A 145 -13.00 12.81 -17.99
N VAL A 146 -13.81 11.85 -17.53
CA VAL A 146 -14.94 11.25 -18.28
C VAL A 146 -16.27 11.43 -17.54
N LYS A 147 -17.37 11.57 -18.31
CA LYS A 147 -18.74 11.80 -17.80
C LYS A 147 -19.44 10.53 -17.27
N SER A 148 -18.69 9.56 -16.80
CA SER A 148 -19.22 8.31 -16.23
C SER A 148 -18.77 8.24 -14.77
N ALA A 149 -19.60 7.64 -13.92
CA ALA A 149 -19.24 7.38 -12.53
C ALA A 149 -18.65 5.98 -12.52
N GLU A 150 -17.47 5.76 -11.96
CA GLU A 150 -16.90 4.42 -11.85
C GLU A 150 -17.63 3.65 -10.73
N ALA A 151 -18.85 3.19 -11.02
CA ALA A 151 -19.77 2.66 -10.01
C ALA A 151 -20.58 1.44 -10.48
N SER A 152 -20.47 1.04 -11.75
CA SER A 152 -21.21 -0.08 -12.32
C SER A 152 -20.44 -0.77 -13.46
N TYR A 153 -20.82 -2.00 -13.79
CA TYR A 153 -20.28 -2.69 -14.97
C TYR A 153 -20.47 -1.87 -16.26
N GLU A 154 -21.64 -1.25 -16.45
CA GLU A 154 -21.94 -0.41 -17.61
C GLU A 154 -21.01 0.79 -17.74
N ASP A 155 -20.58 1.34 -16.61
CA ASP A 155 -19.60 2.42 -16.58
C ASP A 155 -18.22 1.93 -17.02
N HIS A 156 -17.72 0.82 -16.47
CA HIS A 156 -16.42 0.26 -16.87
C HIS A 156 -16.36 -0.16 -18.35
N ILE A 157 -17.47 -0.69 -18.90
CA ILE A 157 -17.62 -0.99 -20.33
C ILE A 157 -17.40 0.26 -21.19
N GLN A 158 -17.79 1.44 -20.71
CA GLN A 158 -17.59 2.72 -21.42
C GLN A 158 -16.21 3.33 -21.16
N LEU A 159 -15.67 3.16 -19.95
CA LEU A 159 -14.40 3.75 -19.53
C LEU A 159 -13.21 3.13 -20.26
N ILE A 160 -13.14 1.79 -20.40
CA ILE A 160 -11.99 1.12 -21.04
C ILE A 160 -11.76 1.63 -22.48
N PRO A 161 -12.77 1.63 -23.39
CA PRO A 161 -12.57 2.15 -24.74
C PRO A 161 -12.29 3.66 -24.77
N GLU A 162 -12.83 4.44 -23.84
CA GLU A 162 -12.58 5.88 -23.76
C GLU A 162 -11.14 6.19 -23.34
N TRP A 163 -10.57 5.43 -22.40
CA TRP A 163 -9.15 5.54 -22.04
C TRP A 163 -8.26 5.24 -23.23
N LEU A 164 -8.50 4.11 -23.91
CA LEU A 164 -7.78 3.74 -25.12
C LEU A 164 -7.92 4.82 -26.20
N ARG A 165 -9.12 5.40 -26.39
CA ARG A 165 -9.34 6.48 -27.35
C ARG A 165 -8.53 7.73 -27.01
N GLN A 166 -8.47 8.14 -25.74
CA GLN A 166 -7.73 9.34 -25.33
C GLN A 166 -6.22 9.20 -25.52
N ILE A 167 -5.68 7.98 -25.40
CA ILE A 167 -4.27 7.70 -25.64
C ILE A 167 -3.95 7.35 -27.11
N GLY A 168 -4.93 7.43 -28.01
CA GLY A 168 -4.72 7.20 -29.45
C GLY A 168 -4.76 5.73 -29.86
N MET A 169 -5.31 4.85 -29.02
CA MET A 169 -5.44 3.41 -29.23
C MET A 169 -6.92 2.97 -29.40
N GLY A 170 -7.79 3.90 -29.82
CA GLY A 170 -9.24 3.67 -29.89
C GLY A 170 -9.73 3.08 -31.21
N ASP A 171 -8.91 3.02 -32.26
CA ASP A 171 -9.30 2.48 -33.56
C ASP A 171 -9.35 0.94 -33.56
N ASN A 172 -10.12 0.36 -34.48
CA ASN A 172 -10.35 -1.09 -34.52
C ASN A 172 -9.07 -1.90 -34.78
N SER A 173 -8.12 -1.38 -35.56
CA SER A 173 -6.88 -2.09 -35.86
C SER A 173 -5.99 -2.18 -34.61
N THR A 174 -5.93 -1.09 -33.83
CA THR A 174 -5.22 -1.07 -32.57
C THR A 174 -5.88 -1.95 -31.52
N LYS A 175 -7.21 -1.94 -31.41
CA LYS A 175 -7.95 -2.84 -30.50
C LYS A 175 -7.70 -4.30 -30.82
N GLN A 176 -7.73 -4.67 -32.11
CA GLN A 176 -7.37 -6.01 -32.54
C GLN A 176 -5.93 -6.34 -32.12
N ASN A 177 -4.97 -5.46 -32.39
CA ASN A 177 -3.58 -5.66 -31.98
C ASN A 177 -3.43 -5.80 -30.45
N ILE A 178 -4.20 -5.06 -29.66
CA ILE A 178 -4.20 -5.18 -28.20
C ILE A 178 -4.61 -6.59 -27.79
N GLY A 179 -5.76 -7.08 -28.26
CA GLY A 179 -6.25 -8.42 -27.92
C GLY A 179 -5.24 -9.51 -28.28
N TRP A 180 -4.64 -9.44 -29.47
CA TRP A 180 -3.75 -10.51 -29.95
C TRP A 180 -2.32 -10.45 -29.40
N ASN A 181 -1.79 -9.25 -29.12
CA ASN A 181 -0.35 -9.05 -28.97
C ASN A 181 0.08 -8.26 -27.73
N LYS A 182 -0.85 -7.75 -26.91
CA LYS A 182 -0.51 -6.90 -25.76
C LYS A 182 -1.05 -7.48 -24.46
N VAL A 183 -0.34 -7.19 -23.38
CA VAL A 183 -0.86 -7.31 -22.02
C VAL A 183 -0.81 -5.92 -21.42
N LEU A 184 -1.94 -5.43 -20.92
CA LEU A 184 -2.04 -4.11 -20.29
C LEU A 184 -2.37 -4.26 -18.81
N PHE A 185 -1.88 -3.33 -18.00
CA PHE A 185 -1.98 -3.37 -16.54
C PHE A 185 -2.79 -2.18 -16.04
N PHE A 186 -3.94 -2.46 -15.45
CA PHE A 186 -4.81 -1.44 -14.88
C PHE A 186 -4.80 -1.61 -13.37
N MET A 187 -4.43 -0.55 -12.65
CA MET A 187 -4.42 -0.55 -11.18
C MET A 187 -5.48 0.38 -10.64
N GLY A 188 -6.04 0.07 -9.49
CA GLY A 188 -7.08 0.89 -8.87
C GLY A 188 -7.34 0.46 -7.44
N ASP A 189 -8.40 1.01 -6.86
CA ASP A 189 -8.87 0.49 -5.58
C ASP A 189 -9.47 -0.93 -5.75
N GLN A 190 -9.85 -1.54 -4.64
CA GLN A 190 -10.42 -2.88 -4.64
C GLN A 190 -11.69 -2.98 -5.50
N LEU A 191 -12.50 -1.93 -5.54
CA LEU A 191 -13.77 -1.94 -6.27
C LEU A 191 -13.52 -1.87 -7.77
N THR A 192 -12.57 -1.03 -8.23
CA THR A 192 -12.11 -0.99 -9.62
C THR A 192 -11.70 -2.38 -10.10
N VAL A 193 -10.86 -3.08 -9.31
CA VAL A 193 -10.36 -4.42 -9.66
C VAL A 193 -11.48 -5.44 -9.71
N SER A 194 -12.38 -5.42 -8.71
CA SER A 194 -13.53 -6.32 -8.66
C SER A 194 -14.43 -6.18 -9.88
N TRP A 195 -14.70 -4.95 -10.33
CA TRP A 195 -15.48 -4.73 -11.56
C TRP A 195 -14.75 -5.23 -12.81
N LEU A 196 -13.45 -4.98 -12.95
CA LEU A 196 -12.67 -5.45 -14.10
C LEU A 196 -12.63 -6.99 -14.18
N CYS A 197 -12.36 -7.66 -13.06
CA CYS A 197 -12.38 -9.12 -12.98
C CYS A 197 -13.78 -9.69 -13.23
N GLY A 198 -14.83 -9.05 -12.70
CA GLY A 198 -16.21 -9.42 -12.96
C GLY A 198 -16.62 -9.26 -14.44
N LEU A 199 -16.12 -8.22 -15.12
CA LEU A 199 -16.33 -8.05 -16.57
C LEU A 199 -15.67 -9.17 -17.36
N TYR A 200 -14.41 -9.51 -17.04
CA TYR A 200 -13.72 -10.63 -17.67
C TYR A 200 -14.55 -11.92 -17.56
N GLN A 201 -15.08 -12.23 -16.37
CA GLN A 201 -15.93 -13.42 -16.15
C GLN A 201 -17.25 -13.37 -16.93
N GLN A 202 -17.94 -12.22 -16.95
CA GLN A 202 -19.20 -12.06 -17.69
C GLN A 202 -19.01 -12.16 -19.21
N ARG A 203 -17.81 -11.84 -19.68
CA ARG A 203 -17.44 -11.86 -21.10
C ARG A 203 -16.73 -13.14 -21.52
N ALA A 204 -16.76 -14.19 -20.69
CA ALA A 204 -16.10 -15.47 -20.96
C ALA A 204 -16.54 -16.15 -22.27
N GLU A 205 -17.74 -15.84 -22.77
CA GLU A 205 -18.27 -16.37 -24.03
C GLU A 205 -18.02 -15.47 -25.25
N ASP A 206 -17.38 -14.31 -25.07
CA ASP A 206 -17.07 -13.42 -26.18
C ASP A 206 -16.08 -14.06 -27.16
N ILE A 207 -16.39 -13.95 -28.45
CA ILE A 207 -15.67 -14.67 -29.52
C ILE A 207 -14.26 -14.11 -29.76
N ASN A 208 -14.00 -12.86 -29.37
CA ASN A 208 -12.71 -12.20 -29.61
C ASN A 208 -12.06 -11.76 -28.29
N SER A 209 -10.74 -11.93 -28.25
CA SER A 209 -9.89 -11.64 -27.09
C SER A 209 -10.02 -10.18 -26.60
N PHE A 210 -10.19 -9.21 -27.51
CA PHE A 210 -10.32 -7.82 -27.10
C PHE A 210 -11.58 -7.59 -26.24
N GLU A 211 -12.73 -8.06 -26.70
CA GLU A 211 -13.98 -7.96 -25.94
C GLU A 211 -13.95 -8.84 -24.68
N HIS A 212 -13.37 -10.04 -24.75
CA HIS A 212 -13.19 -10.93 -23.60
C HIS A 212 -12.33 -10.35 -22.47
N LEU A 213 -11.47 -9.35 -22.76
CA LEU A 213 -10.55 -8.72 -21.81
C LEU A 213 -9.41 -9.63 -21.30
N ASP A 214 -9.12 -10.75 -21.96
CA ASP A 214 -8.01 -11.66 -21.60
C ASP A 214 -6.59 -11.07 -21.82
N TRP A 215 -6.50 -9.86 -22.38
CA TRP A 215 -5.29 -9.05 -22.51
C TRP A 215 -5.04 -8.13 -21.30
N LEU A 216 -6.00 -8.01 -20.38
CA LEU A 216 -5.97 -7.07 -19.28
C LEU A 216 -5.66 -7.78 -17.95
N ILE A 217 -4.66 -7.28 -17.23
CA ILE A 217 -4.41 -7.67 -15.83
C ILE A 217 -4.81 -6.50 -14.92
N ALA A 218 -5.83 -6.74 -14.09
CA ALA A 218 -6.25 -5.82 -13.05
C ALA A 218 -5.44 -6.07 -11.76
N LEU A 219 -4.97 -5.01 -11.11
CA LEU A 219 -4.14 -5.08 -9.90
C LEU A 219 -4.65 -4.12 -8.83
N PHE A 220 -4.73 -4.57 -7.58
CA PHE A 220 -5.12 -3.70 -6.49
C PHE A 220 -4.03 -2.68 -6.15
N GLY A 221 -4.47 -1.55 -5.61
CA GLY A 221 -3.62 -0.47 -5.12
C GLY A 221 -3.03 -0.73 -3.74
N TRP A 222 -1.70 -0.65 -3.63
CA TRP A 222 -1.00 -0.89 -2.35
C TRP A 222 -1.29 0.18 -1.29
N PHE A 223 -1.68 1.39 -1.67
CA PHE A 223 -2.07 2.41 -0.70
C PHE A 223 -3.38 2.04 -0.02
N HIS A 224 -4.42 1.70 -0.80
CA HIS A 224 -5.68 1.25 -0.23
C HIS A 224 -5.57 -0.07 0.54
N PHE A 225 -4.70 -0.98 0.09
CA PHE A 225 -4.32 -2.18 0.85
C PHE A 225 -3.77 -1.82 2.25
N ALA A 226 -2.80 -0.89 2.31
CA ALA A 226 -2.24 -0.44 3.58
C ALA A 226 -3.27 0.30 4.44
N MET A 227 -4.21 1.04 3.83
CA MET A 227 -5.32 1.66 4.55
C MET A 227 -6.23 0.62 5.22
N THR A 228 -6.59 -0.45 4.50
CA THR A 228 -7.40 -1.54 5.06
C THR A 228 -6.64 -2.27 6.16
N ALA A 229 -5.35 -2.52 5.98
CA ALA A 229 -4.48 -3.04 7.04
C ALA A 229 -4.55 -2.13 8.28
N ALA A 230 -4.34 -0.83 8.14
CA ALA A 230 -4.43 0.14 9.25
C ALA A 230 -5.77 0.07 9.99
N ASN A 231 -6.88 0.06 9.25
CA ASN A 231 -8.23 -0.03 9.83
C ASN A 231 -8.45 -1.35 10.56
N SER A 232 -7.83 -2.45 10.11
CA SER A 232 -7.94 -3.75 10.79
C SER A 232 -7.37 -3.76 12.21
N TYR A 233 -6.54 -2.77 12.58
CA TYR A 233 -6.02 -2.60 13.95
C TYR A 233 -6.94 -1.75 14.84
N HIS A 234 -8.01 -1.17 14.30
CA HIS A 234 -8.91 -0.28 15.04
C HIS A 234 -10.38 -0.68 14.90
N ASN A 235 -11.06 -0.91 16.03
CA ASN A 235 -12.42 -1.44 16.08
C ASN A 235 -13.53 -0.38 15.86
N HIS A 236 -13.38 0.53 14.89
CA HIS A 236 -14.48 1.41 14.49
C HIS A 236 -14.85 1.22 13.02
N LYS A 237 -16.14 0.97 12.77
CA LYS A 237 -16.81 0.99 11.46
C LYS A 237 -16.88 2.44 10.92
N VAL A 238 -15.75 3.11 10.71
CA VAL A 238 -15.73 4.42 10.06
C VAL A 238 -15.39 4.23 8.59
N GLN A 239 -16.25 4.72 7.69
CA GLN A 239 -15.89 4.90 6.28
C GLN A 239 -14.63 5.76 6.21
N THR A 240 -13.56 5.23 5.62
CA THR A 240 -12.27 5.91 5.48
C THR A 240 -12.43 7.19 4.68
N LYS A 241 -12.27 8.34 5.36
CA LYS A 241 -11.95 9.62 4.72
C LYS A 241 -10.44 9.83 4.79
N GLY A 242 -9.80 10.35 3.76
CA GLY A 242 -8.33 10.50 3.70
C GLY A 242 -7.70 11.19 4.92
N ILE A 243 -8.37 12.18 5.53
CA ILE A 243 -7.91 12.84 6.76
C ILE A 243 -7.87 11.86 7.95
N PHE A 244 -8.86 10.97 8.07
CA PHE A 244 -8.92 9.98 9.15
C PHE A 244 -7.78 8.97 9.04
N HIS A 245 -7.47 8.49 7.82
CA HIS A 245 -6.38 7.54 7.63
C HIS A 245 -5.02 8.10 8.05
N HIS A 246 -4.69 9.35 7.66
CA HIS A 246 -3.43 9.97 8.08
C HIS A 246 -3.30 10.10 9.60
N HIS A 247 -4.40 10.33 10.32
CA HIS A 247 -4.38 10.38 11.77
C HIS A 247 -4.27 8.99 12.39
N LEU A 248 -4.95 8.00 11.83
CA LEU A 248 -4.87 6.61 12.27
C LEU A 248 -3.46 6.04 12.09
N ASP A 249 -2.87 6.17 10.90
CA ASP A 249 -1.50 5.73 10.59
C ASP A 249 -0.48 6.34 11.57
N LYS A 250 -0.54 7.66 11.79
CA LYS A 250 0.29 8.33 12.80
C LYS A 250 0.05 7.80 14.21
N GLY A 251 -1.21 7.61 14.59
CA GLY A 251 -1.58 7.06 15.89
C GLY A 251 -0.99 5.67 16.12
N LEU A 252 -1.09 4.79 15.12
CA LEU A 252 -0.50 3.44 15.17
C LEU A 252 1.01 3.52 15.36
N HIS A 253 1.71 4.36 14.59
CA HIS A 253 3.14 4.57 14.76
C HIS A 253 3.54 5.07 16.15
N HIS A 254 2.80 6.03 16.72
CA HIS A 254 3.07 6.56 18.07
C HIS A 254 2.84 5.51 19.16
N VAL A 255 1.76 4.74 19.06
CA VAL A 255 1.43 3.66 20.00
C VAL A 255 2.47 2.54 19.92
N THR A 256 2.88 2.13 18.71
CA THR A 256 3.93 1.13 18.55
C THR A 256 5.27 1.60 19.11
N GLU A 257 5.66 2.85 18.83
CA GLU A 257 6.90 3.43 19.36
C GLU A 257 6.90 3.41 20.89
N ALA A 258 5.82 3.88 21.52
CA ALA A 258 5.71 3.88 22.98
C ALA A 258 5.84 2.47 23.57
N HIS A 259 5.13 1.48 23.03
CA HIS A 259 5.23 0.09 23.50
C HIS A 259 6.63 -0.49 23.31
N ILE A 260 7.26 -0.29 22.16
CA ILE A 260 8.61 -0.80 21.89
C ILE A 260 9.63 -0.18 22.85
N LEU A 261 9.54 1.13 23.11
CA LEU A 261 10.44 1.80 24.05
C LEU A 261 10.25 1.32 25.50
N GLU A 262 9.04 0.96 25.93
CA GLU A 262 8.82 0.33 27.23
C GLU A 262 9.34 -1.13 27.26
N CYS A 263 9.18 -1.90 26.18
CA CYS A 263 9.81 -3.22 26.07
C CYS A 263 11.34 -3.15 26.16
N TRP A 264 11.97 -2.11 25.60
CA TRP A 264 13.40 -1.87 25.75
C TRP A 264 13.82 -1.66 27.21
N LYS A 265 13.06 -0.88 27.97
CA LYS A 265 13.32 -0.66 29.41
C LYS A 265 13.19 -1.95 30.21
N GLU A 266 12.13 -2.71 29.96
CA GLU A 266 11.87 -4.00 30.61
C GLU A 266 13.00 -5.01 30.33
N GLU A 267 13.36 -5.23 29.07
CA GLU A 267 14.35 -6.24 28.69
C GLU A 267 15.77 -5.84 29.08
N ALA A 268 16.12 -4.55 28.95
CA ALA A 268 17.43 -4.08 29.35
C ALA A 268 17.55 -3.78 30.85
N LYS A 269 16.43 -3.78 31.59
CA LYS A 269 16.32 -3.46 33.02
C LYS A 269 16.89 -2.07 33.34
N VAL A 270 16.48 -1.08 32.56
CA VAL A 270 16.88 0.33 32.72
C VAL A 270 15.64 1.21 32.84
N ASP A 271 15.71 2.24 33.67
CA ASP A 271 14.65 3.25 33.75
C ASP A 271 14.82 4.30 32.64
N ASP A 272 16.08 4.57 32.26
CA ASP A 272 16.44 5.54 31.24
C ASP A 272 17.13 4.87 30.03
N LEU A 273 16.53 5.02 28.85
CA LEU A 273 17.09 4.53 27.58
C LEU A 273 18.45 5.16 27.25
N ALA A 274 18.77 6.32 27.82
CA ALA A 274 20.09 6.95 27.73
C ALA A 274 21.22 6.02 28.22
N GLU A 275 20.94 5.13 29.18
CA GLU A 275 21.92 4.19 29.73
C GLU A 275 22.39 3.18 28.69
N LEU A 276 21.53 2.83 27.71
CA LEU A 276 21.85 1.89 26.65
C LEU A 276 22.95 2.38 25.71
N ARG A 277 23.27 3.68 25.72
CA ARG A 277 24.42 4.23 24.95
C ARG A 277 25.76 3.64 25.35
N THR A 278 25.85 3.06 26.55
CA THR A 278 27.08 2.42 27.05
C THR A 278 27.29 1.02 26.50
N LYS A 279 26.23 0.39 25.97
CA LYS A 279 26.28 -0.96 25.42
C LYS A 279 26.90 -0.93 24.01
N PRO A 280 27.65 -1.98 23.60
CA PRO A 280 28.13 -2.10 22.23
C PRO A 280 26.98 -2.46 21.27
N PRO A 281 27.13 -2.24 19.94
CA PRO A 281 26.09 -2.53 18.95
C PRO A 281 25.56 -3.97 18.97
N GLU A 282 26.42 -4.95 19.22
CA GLU A 282 26.08 -6.37 19.34
C GLU A 282 25.12 -6.63 20.49
N ALA A 283 25.32 -5.94 21.61
CA ALA A 283 24.44 -6.05 22.77
C ALA A 283 23.09 -5.35 22.53
N LEU A 284 23.08 -4.23 21.80
CA LEU A 284 21.82 -3.59 21.39
C LEU A 284 21.06 -4.50 20.43
N HIS A 285 21.72 -5.10 19.44
CA HIS A 285 21.09 -6.04 18.52
C HIS A 285 20.49 -7.25 19.26
N CYS A 286 21.26 -7.86 20.17
CA CYS A 286 20.77 -8.98 20.99
C CYS A 286 19.57 -8.59 21.87
N LEU A 287 19.54 -7.36 22.41
CA LEU A 287 18.38 -6.86 23.15
C LEU A 287 17.17 -6.64 22.22
N ALA A 288 17.37 -6.13 21.01
CA ALA A 288 16.29 -5.98 20.03
C ALA A 288 15.69 -7.34 19.64
N GLU A 289 16.52 -8.37 19.48
CA GLU A 289 16.07 -9.75 19.28
C GLU A 289 15.26 -10.25 20.48
N GLN A 290 15.71 -9.99 21.72
CA GLN A 290 14.95 -10.37 22.92
C GLN A 290 13.61 -9.66 23.01
N VAL A 291 13.55 -8.37 22.65
CA VAL A 291 12.29 -7.62 22.58
C VAL A 291 11.34 -8.28 21.58
N TYR A 292 11.82 -8.64 20.39
CA TYR A 292 11.01 -9.33 19.40
C TYR A 292 10.50 -10.69 19.93
N GLU A 293 11.41 -11.54 20.40
CA GLU A 293 11.11 -12.92 20.80
C GLU A 293 10.18 -13.02 22.01
N LYS A 294 10.17 -12.03 22.91
CA LYS A 294 9.36 -12.05 24.13
C LYS A 294 8.10 -11.19 24.07
N HIS A 295 8.08 -10.18 23.19
CA HIS A 295 7.00 -9.17 23.17
C HIS A 295 6.36 -8.96 21.80
N ALA A 296 6.82 -9.61 20.73
CA ALA A 296 6.28 -9.35 19.38
C ALA A 296 6.24 -10.58 18.46
N SER A 297 6.32 -11.80 19.00
CA SER A 297 6.32 -13.05 18.23
C SER A 297 5.10 -13.93 18.52
N SER A 298 4.77 -14.82 17.59
CA SER A 298 3.74 -15.85 17.82
C SER A 298 4.18 -16.85 18.89
N GLU A 299 5.48 -17.13 18.96
CA GLU A 299 6.12 -17.98 19.96
C GLU A 299 5.94 -17.40 21.36
N ALA A 300 6.07 -16.09 21.54
CA ALA A 300 5.79 -15.41 22.82
C ALA A 300 4.36 -15.64 23.28
N LEU A 301 3.39 -15.49 22.38
CA LEU A 301 1.97 -15.70 22.69
C LEU A 301 1.68 -17.16 23.02
N ASN A 302 2.24 -18.11 22.27
CA ASN A 302 2.10 -19.54 22.55
C ASN A 302 2.66 -19.90 23.93
N LEU A 303 3.80 -19.32 24.31
CA LEU A 303 4.37 -19.49 25.65
C LEU A 303 3.45 -18.93 26.72
N MET A 304 2.92 -17.71 26.54
CA MET A 304 1.97 -17.09 27.47
C MET A 304 0.69 -17.93 27.63
N ASP A 305 0.15 -18.46 26.54
CA ASP A 305 -1.08 -19.26 26.51
C ASP A 305 -0.88 -20.66 27.11
N SER A 306 0.35 -21.18 27.12
CA SER A 306 0.70 -22.47 27.72
C SER A 306 0.78 -22.44 29.26
N LEU A 307 0.85 -21.26 29.87
CA LEU A 307 0.94 -21.12 31.33
C LEU A 307 -0.38 -21.50 32.00
N PRO A 308 -0.36 -22.00 33.27
CA PRO A 308 -1.56 -22.14 34.08
C PRO A 308 -2.31 -20.80 34.20
N LYS A 309 -3.65 -20.83 34.28
CA LYS A 309 -4.50 -19.62 34.24
C LYS A 309 -4.13 -18.59 35.32
N GLU A 310 -3.67 -19.05 36.47
CA GLU A 310 -3.20 -18.24 37.59
C GLU A 310 -1.90 -17.48 37.29
N HIS A 311 -1.10 -17.96 36.34
CA HIS A 311 0.15 -17.33 35.90
C HIS A 311 0.01 -16.61 34.55
N GLN A 312 -1.17 -16.61 33.95
CA GLN A 312 -1.43 -15.86 32.72
C GLN A 312 -1.65 -14.37 33.01
N ASP A 313 -1.16 -13.51 32.11
CA ASP A 313 -1.35 -12.07 32.15
C ASP A 313 -2.07 -11.62 30.87
N ALA A 314 -3.37 -11.36 30.99
CA ALA A 314 -4.21 -11.02 29.84
C ALA A 314 -3.84 -9.68 29.19
N LEU A 315 -3.32 -8.71 29.97
CA LEU A 315 -2.91 -7.41 29.43
C LEU A 315 -1.60 -7.52 28.65
N LYS A 316 -0.61 -8.20 29.24
CA LYS A 316 0.67 -8.45 28.56
C LYS A 316 0.48 -9.24 27.27
N ARG A 317 -0.44 -10.21 27.27
CA ARG A 317 -0.83 -10.96 26.08
C ARG A 317 -1.39 -10.03 24.98
N GLN A 318 -2.26 -9.07 25.31
CA GLN A 318 -2.82 -8.14 24.33
C GLN A 318 -1.75 -7.21 23.73
N HIS A 319 -0.83 -6.69 24.54
CA HIS A 319 0.28 -5.87 24.03
C HIS A 319 1.21 -6.66 23.12
N THR A 320 1.52 -7.91 23.51
CA THR A 320 2.35 -8.81 22.71
C THR A 320 1.69 -9.11 21.36
N MET A 321 0.39 -9.36 21.37
CA MET A 321 -0.41 -9.58 20.17
C MET A 321 -0.46 -8.35 19.28
N PHE A 322 -0.63 -7.15 19.85
CA PHE A 322 -0.59 -5.90 19.12
C PHE A 322 0.77 -5.69 18.42
N LEU A 323 1.89 -5.87 19.13
CA LEU A 323 3.23 -5.71 18.56
C LEU A 323 3.52 -6.75 17.46
N ARG A 324 3.15 -8.02 17.69
CA ARG A 324 3.24 -9.07 16.66
C ARG A 324 2.50 -8.68 15.38
N ASP A 325 1.29 -8.11 15.52
CA ASP A 325 0.44 -7.82 14.36
C ASP A 325 0.81 -6.51 13.65
N ILE A 326 1.29 -5.49 14.38
CA ILE A 326 1.56 -4.15 13.82
C ILE A 326 2.93 -4.05 13.14
N LEU A 327 3.91 -4.87 13.53
CA LEU A 327 5.24 -4.86 12.92
C LEU A 327 5.20 -5.16 11.40
N PRO A 328 4.48 -6.18 10.90
CA PRO A 328 4.27 -6.39 9.46
C PRO A 328 3.75 -5.14 8.72
N TYR A 329 2.85 -4.37 9.34
CA TYR A 329 2.32 -3.12 8.77
C TYR A 329 3.38 -2.02 8.68
N ILE A 330 4.20 -1.85 9.71
CA ILE A 330 5.31 -0.89 9.68
C ILE A 330 6.35 -1.31 8.63
N ILE A 331 6.66 -2.61 8.55
CA ILE A 331 7.60 -3.15 7.56
C ILE A 331 7.05 -2.93 6.15
N LEU A 332 5.74 -3.09 5.91
CA LEU A 332 5.12 -2.80 4.61
C LEU A 332 5.39 -1.36 4.17
N TRP A 333 5.13 -0.38 5.03
CA TRP A 333 5.38 1.03 4.70
C TRP A 333 6.85 1.34 4.47
N GLN A 334 7.76 0.77 5.27
CA GLN A 334 9.20 0.92 5.04
C GLN A 334 9.63 0.29 3.72
N SER A 335 9.06 -0.87 3.37
CA SER A 335 9.33 -1.59 2.12
C SER A 335 8.83 -0.82 0.91
N ILE A 336 7.63 -0.23 0.98
CA ILE A 336 7.09 0.65 -0.06
C ILE A 336 8.05 1.83 -0.30
N ARG A 337 8.44 2.57 0.75
CA ARG A 337 9.31 3.76 0.59
C ARG A 337 10.68 3.38 0.02
N SER A 338 11.28 2.30 0.52
CA SER A 338 12.60 1.80 0.11
C SER A 338 12.59 0.95 -1.16
N SER A 339 11.40 0.78 -1.77
CA SER A 339 11.13 -0.06 -2.93
C SER A 339 11.60 -1.52 -2.81
N ASP A 340 11.56 -2.08 -1.60
CA ASP A 340 11.82 -3.51 -1.33
C ASP A 340 10.58 -4.34 -1.69
N ILE A 341 10.32 -4.48 -2.99
CA ILE A 341 9.19 -5.23 -3.55
C ILE A 341 9.18 -6.69 -3.09
N GLY A 342 10.36 -7.29 -2.86
CA GLY A 342 10.44 -8.66 -2.36
C GLY A 342 9.87 -8.81 -0.95
N MET A 343 10.12 -7.82 -0.08
CA MET A 343 9.52 -7.79 1.25
C MET A 343 8.01 -7.51 1.19
N MET A 344 7.56 -6.63 0.27
CA MET A 344 6.13 -6.39 0.06
C MET A 344 5.37 -7.68 -0.27
N GLU A 345 5.90 -8.49 -1.20
CA GLU A 345 5.34 -9.80 -1.56
C GLU A 345 5.38 -10.79 -0.39
N SER A 346 6.49 -10.84 0.34
CA SER A 346 6.69 -11.75 1.49
C SER A 346 5.68 -11.52 2.61
N LEU A 347 5.12 -10.31 2.71
CA LEU A 347 4.11 -9.96 3.72
C LEU A 347 2.68 -10.36 3.31
N LEU A 348 2.40 -10.66 2.04
CA LEU A 348 1.05 -10.98 1.55
C LEU A 348 0.38 -12.13 2.32
N PRO A 349 1.04 -13.27 2.62
CA PRO A 349 0.40 -14.34 3.38
C PRO A 349 -0.03 -13.91 4.79
N PHE A 350 0.74 -13.04 5.43
CA PHE A 350 0.43 -12.53 6.78
C PHE A 350 -0.79 -11.62 6.76
N PHE A 351 -0.86 -10.70 5.79
CA PHE A 351 -2.02 -9.85 5.60
C PHE A 351 -3.25 -10.66 5.17
N PHE A 352 -3.08 -11.70 4.36
CA PHE A 352 -4.15 -12.62 3.99
C PHE A 352 -4.79 -13.26 5.23
N PHE A 353 -3.99 -13.86 6.12
CA PHE A 353 -4.52 -14.40 7.39
C PHE A 353 -5.23 -13.32 8.20
N ARG A 354 -4.62 -12.15 8.37
CA ARG A 354 -5.24 -11.05 9.12
C ARG A 354 -6.58 -10.61 8.54
N PHE A 355 -6.68 -10.47 7.22
CA PHE A 355 -7.90 -10.03 6.55
C PHE A 355 -9.01 -11.07 6.65
N VAL A 356 -8.70 -12.36 6.50
CA VAL A 356 -9.66 -13.45 6.70
C VAL A 356 -10.18 -13.48 8.16
N GLY A 357 -9.28 -13.31 9.13
CA GLY A 357 -9.65 -13.29 10.55
C GLY A 357 -10.47 -12.06 10.93
N GLY A 358 -10.10 -10.90 10.40
CA GLY A 358 -10.73 -9.60 10.64
C GLY A 358 -11.97 -9.30 9.79
N SER A 359 -12.46 -10.27 9.01
CA SER A 359 -13.62 -10.10 8.12
C SER A 359 -13.46 -9.02 7.05
N ASN A 360 -12.23 -8.80 6.56
CA ASN A 360 -11.92 -7.95 5.41
C ASN A 360 -11.85 -8.79 4.12
N GLY A 361 -12.95 -9.47 3.80
CA GLY A 361 -13.00 -10.50 2.74
C GLY A 361 -12.53 -10.00 1.37
N ASN A 362 -12.89 -8.77 1.01
CA ASN A 362 -12.47 -8.15 -0.25
C ASN A 362 -10.94 -8.09 -0.39
N TYR A 363 -10.22 -7.58 0.61
CA TYR A 363 -8.75 -7.52 0.55
C TYR A 363 -8.08 -8.86 0.82
N ALA A 364 -8.76 -9.81 1.47
CA ALA A 364 -8.31 -11.20 1.50
C ALA A 364 -8.34 -11.83 0.09
N LEU A 365 -9.39 -11.53 -0.69
CA LEU A 365 -9.49 -11.95 -2.09
C LEU A 365 -8.36 -11.32 -2.92
N GLU A 366 -8.13 -10.01 -2.80
CA GLU A 366 -7.02 -9.35 -3.51
C GLU A 366 -5.64 -9.97 -3.20
N CYS A 367 -5.39 -10.34 -1.93
CA CYS A 367 -4.15 -11.06 -1.57
C CYS A 367 -4.02 -12.38 -2.33
N ILE A 368 -5.07 -13.22 -2.32
CA ILE A 368 -4.97 -14.57 -2.89
C ILE A 368 -4.96 -14.53 -4.41
N GLU A 369 -5.68 -13.60 -5.05
CA GLU A 369 -5.66 -13.39 -6.50
C GLU A 369 -4.26 -12.98 -6.97
N LEU A 370 -3.60 -12.05 -6.25
CA LEU A 370 -2.22 -11.67 -6.57
C LEU A 370 -1.25 -12.85 -6.40
N LEU A 371 -1.36 -13.62 -5.30
CA LEU A 371 -0.51 -14.80 -5.09
C LEU A 371 -0.76 -15.88 -6.15
N GLN A 372 -2.02 -16.13 -6.51
CA GLN A 372 -2.42 -17.07 -7.55
C GLN A 372 -1.85 -16.66 -8.91
N GLY A 373 -1.96 -15.38 -9.26
CA GLY A 373 -1.31 -14.77 -10.43
C GLY A 373 0.20 -15.04 -10.44
N LEU A 374 0.90 -14.61 -9.39
CA LEU A 374 2.36 -14.70 -9.31
C LEU A 374 2.93 -16.12 -9.31
N HIS A 375 2.20 -17.10 -8.76
CA HIS A 375 2.72 -18.45 -8.53
C HIS A 375 2.13 -19.53 -9.44
N ARG A 376 0.96 -19.33 -10.06
CA ARG A 376 0.25 -20.37 -10.82
C ARG A 376 -0.12 -19.92 -12.23
N GLU A 377 -0.56 -18.68 -12.40
CA GLU A 377 -1.27 -18.25 -13.61
C GLU A 377 -0.46 -17.35 -14.54
N TRP A 378 0.53 -16.62 -14.02
CA TRP A 378 1.37 -15.76 -14.84
C TRP A 378 2.67 -16.44 -15.22
N THR A 379 3.15 -16.14 -16.42
CA THR A 379 4.51 -16.52 -16.82
C THR A 379 5.52 -15.77 -15.96
N THR A 380 6.75 -16.28 -15.89
CA THR A 380 7.84 -15.56 -15.19
C THR A 380 7.99 -14.13 -15.71
N GLU A 381 7.88 -13.93 -17.02
CA GLU A 381 7.97 -12.61 -17.63
C GLU A 381 6.89 -11.65 -17.11
N ILE A 382 5.62 -12.08 -17.07
CA ILE A 382 4.50 -11.25 -16.59
C ILE A 382 4.63 -10.99 -15.09
N ALA A 383 4.93 -12.01 -14.29
CA ALA A 383 5.08 -11.85 -12.84
C ALA A 383 6.23 -10.89 -12.50
N GLU A 384 7.35 -10.97 -13.22
CA GLU A 384 8.46 -10.03 -13.08
C GLU A 384 8.08 -8.61 -13.52
N TYR A 385 7.31 -8.47 -14.59
CA TYR A 385 6.82 -7.17 -15.02
C TYR A 385 5.94 -6.52 -13.95
N VAL A 386 4.98 -7.25 -13.39
CA VAL A 386 4.08 -6.76 -12.33
C VAL A 386 4.88 -6.28 -11.12
N ARG A 387 5.79 -7.10 -10.62
CA ARG A 387 6.66 -6.76 -9.49
C ARG A 387 7.48 -5.50 -9.74
N LEU A 388 8.03 -5.36 -10.94
CA LEU A 388 8.97 -4.28 -11.27
C LEU A 388 8.28 -2.97 -11.64
N ASN A 389 7.08 -3.02 -12.22
CA ASN A 389 6.44 -1.86 -12.88
C ASN A 389 5.10 -1.45 -12.29
N CYS A 390 4.38 -2.32 -11.56
CA CYS A 390 2.97 -2.08 -11.24
C CYS A 390 2.68 -1.80 -9.75
N TRP A 391 3.67 -1.90 -8.86
CA TRP A 391 3.41 -1.78 -7.42
C TRP A 391 3.70 -0.38 -6.86
N VAL A 392 4.85 0.18 -7.21
CA VAL A 392 5.33 1.47 -6.71
C VAL A 392 6.07 2.24 -7.79
N MET A 393 6.07 3.56 -7.67
CA MET A 393 6.73 4.48 -8.58
C MET A 393 7.50 5.56 -7.83
N THR A 394 8.40 6.27 -8.51
CA THR A 394 9.14 7.39 -7.95
C THR A 394 9.12 8.57 -8.92
N SER A 395 8.76 9.76 -8.42
CA SER A 395 8.80 11.01 -9.20
C SER A 395 10.16 11.72 -9.14
N THR A 396 11.07 11.26 -8.27
CA THR A 396 12.36 11.95 -8.04
C THR A 396 13.57 11.04 -8.27
N GLY A 397 13.39 9.72 -8.36
CA GLY A 397 14.48 8.76 -8.47
C GLY A 397 15.26 8.56 -7.17
N ARG A 398 14.91 9.25 -6.08
CA ARG A 398 15.63 9.17 -4.80
C ARG A 398 15.31 7.88 -4.07
N SER A 399 16.26 7.42 -3.26
CA SER A 399 16.01 6.34 -2.30
C SER A 399 15.00 6.80 -1.24
N ASN A 400 14.20 5.87 -0.71
CA ASN A 400 13.19 6.12 0.31
C ASN A 400 12.08 7.13 -0.09
N SER A 401 11.84 7.32 -1.39
CA SER A 401 10.82 8.25 -1.92
C SER A 401 9.78 7.58 -2.82
N PHE A 402 9.70 6.25 -2.83
CA PHE A 402 8.73 5.53 -3.65
C PHE A 402 7.33 5.61 -3.03
N VAL A 403 6.33 5.59 -3.89
CA VAL A 403 4.91 5.68 -3.54
C VAL A 403 4.10 4.68 -4.37
N PRO A 404 3.02 4.09 -3.81
CA PRO A 404 2.07 3.30 -4.58
C PRO A 404 1.42 4.09 -5.72
N PHE A 405 1.10 3.43 -6.83
CA PHE A 405 0.45 4.09 -7.99
C PHE A 405 -0.92 4.68 -7.65
N ASP A 406 -1.74 3.95 -6.91
CA ASP A 406 -3.06 4.40 -6.47
C ASP A 406 -2.98 5.61 -5.52
N GLN A 407 -1.90 5.73 -4.72
CA GLN A 407 -1.65 6.95 -3.94
C GLN A 407 -1.38 8.17 -4.82
N VAL A 408 -0.71 7.98 -5.96
CA VAL A 408 -0.46 9.08 -6.90
C VAL A 408 -1.73 9.50 -7.61
N GLN A 409 -2.59 8.54 -7.96
CA GLN A 409 -3.92 8.83 -8.48
C GLN A 409 -4.73 9.67 -7.48
N GLU A 410 -4.70 9.33 -6.19
CA GLU A 410 -5.33 10.12 -5.12
C GLU A 410 -4.77 11.55 -5.04
N HIS A 411 -3.45 11.74 -5.23
CA HIS A 411 -2.87 13.07 -5.33
C HIS A 411 -3.38 13.84 -6.56
N ASN A 412 -3.51 13.18 -7.72
CA ASN A 412 -4.07 13.80 -8.93
C ASN A 412 -5.54 14.20 -8.74
N VAL A 413 -6.34 13.33 -8.12
CA VAL A 413 -7.73 13.61 -7.74
C VAL A 413 -7.81 14.80 -6.76
N LYS A 414 -6.93 14.86 -5.76
CA LYS A 414 -6.81 15.99 -4.85
C LYS A 414 -6.45 17.29 -5.57
N ASP A 415 -5.50 17.25 -6.50
CA ASP A 415 -5.09 18.43 -7.27
C ASP A 415 -6.23 18.97 -8.12
N ILE A 416 -7.03 18.12 -8.75
CA ILE A 416 -8.24 18.51 -9.48
C ILE A 416 -9.28 19.15 -8.53
N LYS A 417 -9.50 18.54 -7.36
CA LYS A 417 -10.58 18.93 -6.44
C LYS A 417 -10.26 20.16 -5.60
N VAL A 418 -8.99 20.37 -5.27
CA VAL A 418 -8.55 21.34 -4.25
C VAL A 418 -7.57 22.35 -4.83
N THR A 419 -6.44 21.90 -5.39
CA THR A 419 -5.31 22.77 -5.76
C THR A 419 -5.62 23.61 -7.00
N TYR A 420 -6.04 22.95 -8.10
CA TYR A 420 -6.36 23.55 -9.39
C TYR A 420 -7.86 23.57 -9.65
N HIS A 421 -8.64 23.67 -8.57
CA HIS A 421 -10.08 23.62 -8.64
C HIS A 421 -10.63 24.74 -9.52
N SER A 422 -11.20 24.34 -10.66
CA SER A 422 -11.83 25.25 -11.62
C SER A 422 -13.12 25.84 -11.03
N GLN A 423 -13.11 27.15 -10.74
CA GLN A 423 -14.29 27.90 -10.27
C GLN A 423 -14.82 28.88 -11.33
N GLY A 424 -16.11 28.82 -11.65
CA GLY A 424 -16.74 29.80 -12.54
C GLY A 424 -18.04 29.31 -13.20
N PRO A 425 -18.91 30.24 -13.64
CA PRO A 425 -20.22 29.91 -14.22
C PRO A 425 -20.13 29.19 -15.58
N ASN A 426 -19.04 29.43 -16.33
CA ASN A 426 -18.81 28.90 -17.67
C ASN A 426 -17.88 27.67 -17.69
N ILE A 427 -17.49 27.15 -16.53
CA ILE A 427 -16.74 25.89 -16.47
C ILE A 427 -17.72 24.76 -16.77
N ASP A 428 -17.60 24.27 -17.99
CA ASP A 428 -18.31 23.12 -18.48
C ASP A 428 -17.37 21.91 -18.53
N TRP A 429 -17.93 20.83 -19.05
CA TRP A 429 -17.28 19.55 -18.98
C TRP A 429 -16.15 19.41 -20.02
N GLU A 430 -16.35 19.98 -21.20
CA GLU A 430 -15.34 20.03 -22.25
C GLU A 430 -14.13 20.87 -21.84
N TYR A 431 -14.34 21.92 -21.04
CA TYR A 431 -13.25 22.69 -20.46
C TYR A 431 -12.41 21.85 -19.48
N MET A 432 -13.03 21.18 -18.52
CA MET A 432 -12.30 20.37 -17.54
C MET A 432 -11.59 19.18 -18.20
N LYS A 433 -12.21 18.53 -19.20
CA LYS A 433 -11.57 17.48 -20.02
C LYS A 433 -10.29 17.95 -20.71
N LYS A 434 -10.19 19.25 -21.06
CA LYS A 434 -8.99 19.87 -21.63
C LYS A 434 -7.99 20.33 -20.57
N LEU A 435 -8.48 20.84 -19.43
CA LEU A 435 -7.63 21.39 -18.37
C LEU A 435 -6.89 20.30 -17.59
N HIS A 436 -7.57 19.22 -17.18
CA HIS A 436 -6.96 18.24 -16.28
C HIS A 436 -5.66 17.63 -16.84
N PRO A 437 -5.56 17.29 -18.13
CA PRO A 437 -4.29 16.85 -18.71
C PRO A 437 -3.12 17.84 -18.59
N ALA A 438 -3.40 19.13 -18.42
CA ALA A 438 -2.38 20.17 -18.27
C ALA A 438 -1.93 20.36 -16.81
N ILE A 439 -2.65 19.84 -15.82
CA ILE A 439 -2.36 20.04 -14.38
C ILE A 439 -0.91 19.64 -14.02
N PRO A 440 -0.37 18.48 -14.43
CA PRO A 440 1.01 18.12 -14.10
C PRO A 440 2.05 19.11 -14.64
N VAL A 441 1.81 19.67 -15.82
CA VAL A 441 2.68 20.69 -16.42
C VAL A 441 2.54 22.02 -15.68
N ILE A 442 1.31 22.44 -15.36
CA ILE A 442 1.05 23.65 -14.57
C ILE A 442 1.76 23.56 -13.22
N HIS A 443 1.71 22.39 -12.56
CA HIS A 443 2.39 22.13 -11.30
C HIS A 443 3.91 22.26 -11.47
N SER A 444 4.49 21.61 -12.48
CA SER A 444 5.94 21.67 -12.75
C SER A 444 6.43 23.10 -13.04
N VAL A 445 5.64 23.88 -13.79
CA VAL A 445 5.95 25.29 -14.07
C VAL A 445 5.83 26.15 -12.81
N THR A 446 4.81 25.90 -11.98
CA THR A 446 4.62 26.59 -10.70
C THR A 446 5.81 26.32 -9.78
N ASP A 447 6.21 25.05 -9.65
CA ASP A 447 7.38 24.64 -8.87
C ASP A 447 8.66 25.32 -9.34
N HIS A 448 8.89 25.36 -10.64
CA HIS A 448 10.05 26.00 -11.25
C HIS A 448 10.07 27.52 -10.99
N ILE A 449 8.94 28.20 -11.16
CA ILE A 449 8.83 29.65 -10.89
C ILE A 449 9.10 29.93 -9.41
N GLU A 450 8.48 29.17 -8.50
CA GLU A 450 8.70 29.35 -7.07
C GLU A 450 10.17 29.14 -6.66
N GLU A 451 10.86 28.19 -7.29
CA GLU A 451 12.29 27.96 -7.09
C GLU A 451 13.14 29.12 -7.63
N GLN A 452 12.86 29.59 -8.85
CA GLN A 452 13.64 30.67 -9.48
C GLN A 452 13.51 32.01 -8.76
N PHE A 453 12.32 32.33 -8.24
CA PHE A 453 12.06 33.61 -7.57
C PHE A 453 12.18 33.51 -6.04
N GLU A 454 12.56 32.35 -5.50
CA GLU A 454 12.66 32.08 -4.06
C GLU A 454 11.41 32.52 -3.28
N THR A 455 10.23 32.48 -3.90
CA THR A 455 8.97 32.99 -3.32
C THR A 455 8.37 32.05 -2.28
N TYR A 456 9.19 31.18 -1.68
CA TYR A 456 8.84 30.25 -0.61
C TYR A 456 8.43 31.02 0.65
N THR A 457 7.21 31.55 0.67
CA THR A 457 6.65 32.25 1.84
C THR A 457 6.25 31.28 2.95
N ARG A 458 6.10 29.99 2.64
CA ARG A 458 5.98 28.85 3.56
C ARG A 458 6.75 27.66 2.97
N GLY A 459 7.47 26.91 3.80
CA GLY A 459 8.17 25.71 3.33
C GLY A 459 7.20 24.70 2.70
N LYS A 460 7.54 24.16 1.52
CA LYS A 460 6.78 23.06 0.87
C LYS A 460 6.74 21.78 1.71
N HIS A 461 7.69 21.64 2.62
CA HIS A 461 7.70 20.57 3.60
C HIS A 461 6.73 20.91 4.73
N HIS A 462 5.63 20.17 4.80
CA HIS A 462 4.82 20.12 6.03
C HIS A 462 5.76 19.80 7.20
N THR A 463 5.99 20.77 8.09
CA THR A 463 6.67 20.50 9.35
C THR A 463 5.76 19.55 10.12
N VAL A 464 6.18 18.29 10.27
CA VAL A 464 5.46 17.33 11.10
C VAL A 464 5.52 17.87 12.54
N PRO A 465 4.37 18.09 13.21
CA PRO A 465 4.37 18.47 14.62
C PRO A 465 5.21 17.48 15.43
N LYS A 466 5.96 17.96 16.42
CA LYS A 466 6.80 17.10 17.27
C LYS A 466 5.92 16.09 18.00
N LYS A 467 6.19 14.80 17.80
CA LYS A 467 5.48 13.67 18.42
C LYS A 467 5.99 13.30 19.81
N ASP A 468 7.13 13.84 20.22
CA ASP A 468 7.87 13.40 21.42
C ASP A 468 7.04 13.48 22.71
N GLU A 469 6.24 14.53 22.89
CA GLU A 469 5.36 14.69 24.05
C GLU A 469 4.19 13.70 24.03
N ASP A 470 3.66 13.37 22.85
CA ASP A 470 2.59 12.38 22.70
C ASP A 470 3.09 10.99 23.10
N ILE A 471 4.27 10.59 22.59
CA ILE A 471 4.91 9.31 22.91
C ILE A 471 5.22 9.24 24.41
N LYS A 472 5.79 10.30 24.99
CA LYS A 472 6.11 10.35 26.42
C LYS A 472 4.87 10.16 27.29
N ARG A 473 3.74 10.76 26.90
CA ARG A 473 2.47 10.60 27.59
C ARG A 473 1.92 9.17 27.48
N LEU A 474 2.07 8.52 26.33
CA LEU A 474 1.73 7.11 26.14
C LEU A 474 2.61 6.20 27.02
N GLN A 475 3.93 6.40 27.01
CA GLN A 475 4.86 5.65 27.87
C GLN A 475 4.52 5.76 29.36
N GLN A 476 4.13 6.95 29.83
CA GLN A 476 3.67 7.15 31.21
C GLN A 476 2.40 6.36 31.53
N SER A 477 1.54 6.12 30.53
CA SER A 477 0.36 5.26 30.70
C SER A 477 0.73 3.77 30.73
N TYR A 478 1.78 3.36 30.01
CA TYR A 478 2.16 1.96 29.84
C TYR A 478 3.19 1.45 30.84
N ASN A 479 3.85 2.33 31.60
CA ASN A 479 4.97 1.99 32.49
C ASN A 479 4.69 0.84 33.49
N THR A 480 3.44 0.67 33.92
CA THR A 480 3.03 -0.42 34.83
C THR A 480 2.45 -1.63 34.11
N GLU A 481 2.28 -1.56 32.79
CA GLU A 481 1.51 -2.53 32.02
C GLU A 481 2.38 -3.61 31.36
N HIS A 482 3.65 -3.34 31.07
CA HIS A 482 4.58 -4.27 30.37
C HIS A 482 5.23 -5.33 31.28
N SER A 483 5.43 -5.02 32.57
CA SER A 483 5.92 -5.99 33.55
C SER A 483 4.87 -7.10 33.73
N HIS A 484 5.30 -8.35 33.91
CA HIS A 484 4.38 -9.49 34.10
C HIS A 484 3.72 -9.45 35.49
N GLN A 485 2.42 -9.73 35.56
CA GLN A 485 1.71 -9.95 36.83
C GLN A 485 0.77 -11.15 36.71
N ASP A 486 0.96 -12.10 37.61
CA ASP A 486 0.18 -13.33 37.69
C ASP A 486 -1.33 -13.05 37.85
N GLY A 487 -2.12 -13.67 36.97
CA GLY A 487 -3.57 -13.63 37.03
C GLY A 487 -4.19 -12.28 36.65
N ARG A 488 -3.43 -11.35 36.04
CA ARG A 488 -3.97 -10.05 35.62
C ARG A 488 -5.05 -10.23 34.57
N LYS A 489 -6.24 -9.69 34.85
CA LYS A 489 -7.41 -9.72 33.97
C LYS A 489 -7.64 -8.36 33.31
N LEU A 490 -8.23 -8.40 32.11
CA LEU A 490 -8.71 -7.20 31.42
C LEU A 490 -10.09 -6.80 31.96
N LYS A 491 -10.33 -5.48 32.07
CA LYS A 491 -11.57 -4.94 32.65
C LYS A 491 -12.74 -4.97 31.65
N ASP A 492 -12.52 -4.63 30.38
CA ASP A 492 -13.47 -4.73 29.25
C ASP A 492 -12.70 -4.70 27.89
N ASP A 493 -13.35 -5.02 26.77
CA ASP A 493 -12.84 -4.98 25.37
C ASP A 493 -11.54 -5.75 25.06
N VAL A 494 -11.65 -7.07 24.92
CA VAL A 494 -10.54 -7.95 24.50
C VAL A 494 -10.49 -8.03 22.96
N ALA A 495 -9.39 -7.61 22.35
CA ALA A 495 -9.20 -7.81 20.92
C ALA A 495 -9.00 -9.30 20.62
N LYS A 496 -9.62 -9.77 19.53
CA LYS A 496 -9.43 -11.13 19.03
C LYS A 496 -8.08 -11.25 18.35
N ASP A 497 -7.50 -12.44 18.41
CA ASP A 497 -6.32 -12.78 17.62
C ASP A 497 -6.73 -13.05 16.16
N TYR A 498 -6.84 -12.00 15.35
CA TYR A 498 -7.27 -12.11 13.97
C TYR A 498 -6.28 -12.88 13.09
N MET A 499 -5.00 -12.93 13.46
CA MET A 499 -4.03 -13.76 12.73
C MET A 499 -4.34 -15.25 12.91
N ILE A 500 -4.54 -15.71 14.15
CA ILE A 500 -4.87 -17.11 14.43
C ILE A 500 -6.24 -17.47 13.87
N VAL A 501 -7.26 -16.63 14.12
CA VAL A 501 -8.61 -16.86 13.58
C VAL A 501 -8.59 -16.99 12.06
N GLY A 502 -7.79 -16.15 11.39
CA GLY A 502 -7.58 -16.21 9.95
C GLY A 502 -6.88 -17.49 9.49
N ALA A 503 -5.76 -17.83 10.12
CA ALA A 503 -5.00 -19.04 9.83
C ALA A 503 -5.87 -20.31 10.00
N GLU A 504 -6.66 -20.40 11.07
CA GLU A 504 -7.59 -21.50 11.30
C GLU A 504 -8.66 -21.58 10.20
N LYS A 505 -9.31 -20.46 9.87
CA LYS A 505 -10.28 -20.42 8.77
C LYS A 505 -9.68 -20.86 7.44
N VAL A 506 -8.45 -20.44 7.14
CA VAL A 506 -7.73 -20.85 5.93
C VAL A 506 -7.44 -22.34 5.94
N LEU A 507 -6.97 -22.89 7.06
CA LEU A 507 -6.68 -24.31 7.22
C LEU A 507 -7.93 -25.19 7.02
N TYR A 508 -9.08 -24.76 7.54
CA TYR A 508 -10.34 -25.50 7.42
C TYR A 508 -11.14 -25.19 6.14
N GLY A 509 -10.61 -24.37 5.22
CA GLY A 509 -11.28 -24.04 3.95
C GLY A 509 -12.49 -23.09 4.08
N ASN A 510 -12.66 -22.45 5.23
CA ASN A 510 -13.81 -21.59 5.56
C ASN A 510 -13.50 -20.10 5.32
N TRP A 511 -12.90 -19.76 4.18
CA TRP A 511 -12.44 -18.39 3.89
C TRP A 511 -12.93 -17.81 2.56
N LEU A 512 -13.50 -18.64 1.68
CA LEU A 512 -14.17 -18.23 0.43
C LEU A 512 -15.70 -18.09 0.57
N GLN A 513 -16.24 -18.13 1.79
CA GLN A 513 -17.68 -18.05 2.08
C GLN A 513 -18.16 -16.63 2.39
#